data_AF-F3QQ66-F1
#
_entry.id   AF-F3QQ66-F1
#
_cell.length_a   1.000
_cell.length_b   1.000
_cell.length_c   1.000
_cell.angle_alpha   90.00
_cell.angle_beta   90.00
_cell.angle_gamma   90.00
#
_symmetry.space_group_name_H-M   'P 1'
#
loop_
_entity.id
_entity.type
_entity.pdbx_description
1 polymer ?
#
loop_
_entity_poly.entity_id
_entity_poly.type
_entity_poly.pdbx_seq_one_letter_code
_entity_poly.pdbx_strand_id
1 'polypeptide(L)'
;MMHIFIFNNASRAANYGIGTYVRLLADGLFGRSGVKVSFVDMFSDVKEYSIAEDERGCRHYKVPALFSGMENEPYCRNVFYFLARHIKAEDDERLVFHFNYFQHKPLAALLKGQYFDCRIIFTVHYLGWCFELKGNKTRFRELIAEGYQPKDDKERGLLAGVENEKEFLHLADEVIVLSKDTQQILAEGYGVSSDKMHLVYNGLGDGLCFDKDKNVGNGRIILFVGRLDEIKGLNYLIHAFRHIADKYADIRLVVAGDGDFQLYLSQCRDLQGRVSFLGKVSSSEVEDVYRSAYIGVMPSFHEQCSYTAIEMMRHKIPLVGTDTTGLAEMLDATPELRVSIDEDNMMEEEFTGRLVSCLDLLLSDVEAYQRAADAVGKLYEDRYKVPNMVHATCCVMESSWDRPDYTVSPDYLKHIDSRMIQLINQCPDIDTDFYGMGGIGVYLWKRVLDLCDRKEEDFQASLILEHLIYYMDWVQDVAGSGPLPVELWAMIRSMGQHGFYKTCVYALLMRQPGPDALFQMPSDRVIIQNALKICNCKI
;
A
#
# COMPACT_ATOMS: atom_id res chain seq x y z
N MET A 1 -5.88 5.90 25.24
CA MET A 1 -6.33 4.60 24.65
C MET A 1 -6.12 4.67 23.14
N MET A 2 -5.74 3.58 22.46
CA MET A 2 -5.59 3.57 21.00
C MET A 2 -6.76 2.84 20.35
N HIS A 3 -7.43 3.48 19.40
CA HIS A 3 -8.54 2.89 18.64
C HIS A 3 -8.13 2.75 17.18
N ILE A 4 -7.96 1.51 16.75
CA ILE A 4 -7.53 1.12 15.41
C ILE A 4 -8.76 0.76 14.59
N PHE A 5 -8.93 1.46 13.48
CA PHE A 5 -9.90 1.15 12.43
C PHE A 5 -9.17 0.47 11.28
N ILE A 6 -9.44 -0.82 11.06
CA ILE A 6 -8.85 -1.58 9.97
C ILE A 6 -9.80 -1.57 8.78
N PHE A 7 -9.35 -0.99 7.67
CA PHE A 7 -10.11 -0.96 6.42
C PHE A 7 -9.85 -2.21 5.62
N ASN A 8 -10.91 -2.97 5.40
CA ASN A 8 -10.93 -4.19 4.63
C ASN A 8 -11.92 -4.08 3.48
N ASN A 9 -11.72 -4.87 2.43
CA ASN A 9 -12.62 -4.91 1.30
C ASN A 9 -13.18 -6.32 1.13
N ALA A 10 -14.47 -6.52 1.38
CA ALA A 10 -15.18 -7.80 1.30
C ALA A 10 -15.27 -8.39 -0.13
N SER A 11 -14.62 -7.77 -1.12
CA SER A 11 -14.37 -8.33 -2.45
C SER A 11 -13.74 -9.73 -2.42
N ARG A 12 -13.71 -10.42 -3.57
CA ARG A 12 -12.98 -11.69 -3.75
C ARG A 12 -11.53 -11.61 -3.24
N ALA A 13 -10.87 -10.44 -3.27
CA ALA A 13 -9.51 -10.23 -2.77
C ALA A 13 -9.36 -10.49 -1.25
N ALA A 14 -10.41 -10.25 -0.45
CA ALA A 14 -10.42 -10.60 0.98
C ALA A 14 -10.47 -12.10 1.26
N ASN A 15 -10.75 -12.94 0.25
CA ASN A 15 -10.61 -14.39 0.37
C ASN A 15 -9.18 -14.89 0.10
N TYR A 16 -8.22 -13.98 -0.10
CA TYR A 16 -6.81 -14.28 -0.39
C TYR A 16 -5.87 -13.57 0.61
N GLY A 17 -4.60 -13.39 0.25
CA GLY A 17 -3.52 -12.98 1.17
C GLY A 17 -3.80 -11.75 2.04
N ILE A 18 -4.41 -10.69 1.49
CA ILE A 18 -4.71 -9.47 2.27
C ILE A 18 -5.72 -9.76 3.39
N GLY A 19 -6.75 -10.56 3.12
CA GLY A 19 -7.72 -10.96 4.14
C GLY A 19 -7.08 -11.84 5.22
N THR A 20 -6.17 -12.73 4.85
CA THR A 20 -5.37 -13.51 5.81
C THR A 20 -4.51 -12.59 6.69
N TYR A 21 -3.85 -11.59 6.11
CA TYR A 21 -3.10 -10.57 6.86
C TYR A 21 -3.97 -9.82 7.85
N VAL A 22 -5.08 -9.23 7.37
CA VAL A 22 -6.00 -8.45 8.21
C VAL A 22 -6.54 -9.28 9.37
N ARG A 23 -6.93 -10.54 9.10
CA ARG A 23 -7.42 -11.45 10.13
C ARG A 23 -6.35 -11.76 11.16
N LEU A 24 -5.16 -12.21 10.74
CA LEU A 24 -4.09 -12.60 11.66
C LEU A 24 -3.57 -11.41 12.48
N LEU A 25 -3.48 -10.22 11.86
CA LEU A 25 -3.12 -8.99 12.55
C LEU A 25 -4.17 -8.63 13.60
N ALA A 26 -5.45 -8.60 13.22
CA ALA A 26 -6.52 -8.29 14.16
C ALA A 26 -6.58 -9.29 15.30
N ASP A 27 -6.48 -10.59 15.02
CA ASP A 27 -6.40 -11.67 16.01
C ASP A 27 -5.30 -11.42 17.05
N GLY A 28 -4.12 -10.93 16.63
CA GLY A 28 -3.02 -10.59 17.53
C GLY A 28 -3.15 -9.23 18.24
N LEU A 29 -3.99 -8.33 17.72
CA LEU A 29 -4.32 -7.06 18.37
C LEU A 29 -5.40 -7.23 19.44
N PHE A 30 -6.29 -8.20 19.30
CA PHE A 30 -7.34 -8.48 20.28
C PHE A 30 -6.77 -8.85 21.64
N GLY A 31 -7.38 -8.32 22.71
CA GLY A 31 -6.97 -8.58 24.09
C GLY A 31 -5.75 -7.78 24.55
N ARG A 32 -5.12 -6.97 23.69
CA ARG A 32 -4.06 -6.04 24.11
C ARG A 32 -4.65 -4.91 24.96
N SER A 33 -4.08 -4.71 26.14
CA SER A 33 -4.48 -3.64 27.06
C SER A 33 -4.33 -2.26 26.39
N GLY A 34 -5.37 -1.44 26.46
CA GLY A 34 -5.36 -0.09 25.90
C GLY A 34 -5.54 0.01 24.38
N VAL A 35 -5.79 -1.11 23.69
CA VAL A 35 -6.06 -1.18 22.25
C VAL A 35 -7.52 -1.60 22.01
N LYS A 36 -8.21 -0.86 21.16
CA LYS A 36 -9.55 -1.19 20.66
C LYS A 36 -9.48 -1.30 19.15
N VAL A 37 -10.09 -2.35 18.61
CA VAL A 37 -10.11 -2.61 17.17
C VAL A 37 -11.54 -2.44 16.65
N SER A 38 -11.68 -1.89 15.46
CA SER A 38 -12.94 -1.88 14.70
C SER A 38 -12.64 -2.07 13.23
N PHE A 39 -13.55 -2.71 12.51
CA PHE A 39 -13.40 -2.96 11.08
C PHE A 39 -14.31 -2.05 10.27
N VAL A 40 -13.79 -1.55 9.16
CA VAL A 40 -14.60 -0.93 8.11
C VAL A 40 -14.59 -1.88 6.92
N ASP A 41 -15.68 -2.64 6.77
CA ASP A 41 -15.85 -3.66 5.74
C ASP A 41 -16.50 -3.03 4.51
N MET A 42 -15.64 -2.57 3.59
CA MET A 42 -16.03 -1.99 2.31
C MET A 42 -16.57 -3.08 1.37
N PHE A 43 -17.57 -2.77 0.53
CA PHE A 43 -18.19 -3.70 -0.42
C PHE A 43 -18.72 -5.00 0.22
N SER A 44 -19.23 -4.91 1.45
CA SER A 44 -19.92 -6.01 2.10
C SER A 44 -21.18 -6.41 1.33
N ASP A 45 -21.57 -7.67 1.50
CA ASP A 45 -22.77 -8.32 0.98
C ASP A 45 -24.09 -7.83 1.62
N VAL A 46 -24.02 -6.90 2.57
CA VAL A 46 -25.19 -6.25 3.14
C VAL A 46 -25.93 -5.38 2.11
N LYS A 47 -27.25 -5.24 2.28
CA LYS A 47 -28.07 -4.39 1.41
C LYS A 47 -27.98 -2.91 1.77
N GLU A 48 -27.74 -2.61 3.04
CA GLU A 48 -27.72 -1.27 3.60
C GLU A 48 -26.56 -1.17 4.60
N TYR A 49 -26.08 0.05 4.83
CA TYR A 49 -25.07 0.30 5.84
C TYR A 49 -25.56 -0.21 7.21
N SER A 50 -24.72 -1.00 7.87
CA SER A 50 -25.04 -1.57 9.18
C SER A 50 -23.82 -1.62 10.07
N ILE A 51 -24.07 -1.61 11.38
CA ILE A 51 -23.05 -1.79 12.40
C ILE A 51 -23.38 -3.08 13.12
N ALA A 52 -22.42 -4.01 13.11
CA ALA A 52 -22.52 -5.28 13.82
C ALA A 52 -21.39 -5.40 14.84
N GLU A 53 -21.55 -6.30 15.80
CA GLU A 53 -20.51 -6.68 16.74
C GLU A 53 -20.22 -8.17 16.55
N ASP A 54 -18.95 -8.56 16.47
CA ASP A 54 -18.56 -9.96 16.39
C ASP A 54 -18.54 -10.62 17.78
N GLU A 55 -18.33 -11.94 17.83
CA GLU A 55 -18.29 -12.72 19.08
C GLU A 55 -17.18 -12.25 20.06
N ARG A 56 -16.22 -11.46 19.59
CA ARG A 56 -15.10 -10.92 20.37
C ARG A 56 -15.35 -9.49 20.84
N GLY A 57 -16.53 -8.92 20.56
CA GLY A 57 -16.87 -7.55 20.89
C GLY A 57 -16.31 -6.52 19.90
N CYS A 58 -15.81 -6.95 18.74
CA CYS A 58 -15.28 -6.04 17.73
C CYS A 58 -16.41 -5.43 16.92
N ARG A 59 -16.37 -4.11 16.73
CA ARG A 59 -17.35 -3.40 15.91
C ARG A 59 -17.00 -3.49 14.42
N HIS A 60 -17.97 -3.90 13.61
CA HIS A 60 -17.89 -3.96 12.16
C HIS A 60 -18.83 -2.93 11.54
N TYR A 61 -18.26 -1.97 10.81
CA TYR A 61 -18.97 -1.02 9.97
C TYR A 61 -19.10 -1.62 8.56
N LYS A 62 -20.24 -2.23 8.25
CA LYS A 62 -20.48 -2.92 6.99
C LYS A 62 -21.07 -1.97 5.97
N VAL A 63 -20.36 -1.75 4.87
CA VAL A 63 -20.76 -0.85 3.80
C VAL A 63 -21.17 -1.66 2.57
N PRO A 64 -22.38 -1.46 2.02
CA PRO A 64 -22.86 -2.24 0.88
C PRO A 64 -22.03 -1.99 -0.38
N ALA A 65 -21.87 -3.02 -1.20
CA ALA A 65 -21.28 -2.88 -2.54
C ALA A 65 -22.15 -2.00 -3.48
N LEU A 66 -21.49 -1.23 -4.35
CA LEU A 66 -22.17 -0.54 -5.45
C LEU A 66 -22.59 -1.52 -6.54
N PHE A 67 -23.68 -1.21 -7.25
CA PHE A 67 -24.11 -1.97 -8.44
C PHE A 67 -23.03 -2.04 -9.53
N SER A 68 -22.22 -0.98 -9.67
CA SER A 68 -21.09 -0.94 -10.61
C SER A 68 -19.90 -1.81 -10.20
N GLY A 69 -19.83 -2.24 -8.94
CA GLY A 69 -18.68 -2.95 -8.37
C GLY A 69 -17.37 -2.13 -8.33
N MET A 70 -17.39 -0.88 -8.78
CA MET A 70 -16.21 0.00 -8.83
C MET A 70 -16.24 1.01 -7.70
N GLU A 71 -15.14 1.08 -6.95
CA GLU A 71 -14.91 2.14 -5.98
C GLU A 71 -14.65 3.45 -6.67
N ASN A 72 -15.31 4.51 -6.21
CA ASN A 72 -15.12 5.85 -6.71
C ASN A 72 -15.23 6.87 -5.57
N GLU A 73 -14.82 8.10 -5.87
CA GLU A 73 -14.82 9.19 -4.90
C GLU A 73 -16.21 9.44 -4.25
N PRO A 74 -17.35 9.42 -4.97
CA PRO A 74 -18.68 9.49 -4.36
C PRO A 74 -18.96 8.39 -3.34
N TYR A 75 -18.56 7.15 -3.62
CA TYR A 75 -18.72 6.04 -2.68
C TYR A 75 -17.92 6.31 -1.40
N CYS A 76 -16.62 6.59 -1.52
CA CYS A 76 -15.76 6.92 -0.38
C CYS A 76 -16.31 8.08 0.46
N ARG A 77 -16.89 9.09 -0.18
CA ARG A 77 -17.51 10.23 0.52
C ARG A 77 -18.76 9.84 1.30
N ASN A 78 -19.61 8.98 0.75
CA ASN A 78 -20.76 8.44 1.48
C ASN A 78 -20.31 7.60 2.69
N VAL A 79 -19.31 6.74 2.50
CA VAL A 79 -18.71 5.97 3.61
C VAL A 79 -18.20 6.91 4.70
N PHE A 80 -17.47 7.95 4.32
CA PHE A 80 -16.99 8.97 5.25
C PHE A 80 -18.14 9.58 6.08
N TYR A 81 -19.26 9.98 5.45
CA TYR A 81 -20.38 10.55 6.19
C TYR A 81 -21.05 9.58 7.16
N PHE A 82 -21.07 8.28 6.85
CA PHE A 82 -21.53 7.27 7.79
C PHE A 82 -20.54 7.09 8.94
N LEU A 83 -19.25 6.98 8.66
CA LEU A 83 -18.22 6.84 9.70
C LEU A 83 -18.16 8.07 10.62
N ALA A 84 -18.16 9.28 10.05
CA ALA A 84 -18.04 10.53 10.78
C ALA A 84 -19.16 10.75 11.82
N ARG A 85 -20.32 10.15 11.62
CA ARG A 85 -21.44 10.16 12.58
C ARG A 85 -21.23 9.26 13.79
N HIS A 86 -20.42 8.22 13.65
CA HIS A 86 -20.26 7.16 14.65
C HIS A 86 -18.89 7.17 15.34
N ILE A 87 -17.88 7.75 14.69
CA ILE A 87 -16.55 7.92 15.27
C ILE A 87 -16.53 9.24 16.02
N LYS A 88 -16.59 9.16 17.35
CA LYS A 88 -16.42 10.30 18.25
C LYS A 88 -14.99 10.25 18.76
N ALA A 89 -14.16 11.19 18.34
CA ALA A 89 -12.84 11.36 18.94
C ALA A 89 -13.06 11.91 20.35
N GLU A 90 -12.82 11.08 21.36
CA GLU A 90 -12.69 11.56 22.74
C GLU A 90 -11.30 12.20 22.91
N ASP A 91 -11.16 13.20 23.79
CA ASP A 91 -9.93 14.00 23.92
C ASP A 91 -8.67 13.15 24.22
N ASP A 92 -8.83 11.94 24.78
CA ASP A 92 -7.73 11.02 25.15
C ASP A 92 -7.59 9.77 24.23
N GLU A 93 -8.34 9.70 23.12
CA GLU A 93 -8.32 8.56 22.19
C GLU A 93 -7.39 8.82 20.99
N ARG A 94 -6.38 7.96 20.83
CA ARG A 94 -5.46 7.98 19.67
C ARG A 94 -6.08 7.17 18.53
N LEU A 95 -6.54 7.86 17.49
CA LEU A 95 -7.18 7.24 16.33
C LEU A 95 -6.15 6.78 15.30
N VAL A 96 -6.15 5.48 14.98
CA VAL A 96 -5.39 4.91 13.87
C VAL A 96 -6.37 4.46 12.79
N PHE A 97 -6.18 4.92 11.55
CA PHE A 97 -6.89 4.40 10.38
C PHE A 97 -5.89 3.60 9.53
N HIS A 98 -6.01 2.28 9.57
CA HIS A 98 -5.11 1.35 8.91
C HIS A 98 -5.72 0.83 7.60
N PHE A 99 -5.15 1.26 6.48
CA PHE A 99 -5.58 0.93 5.13
C PHE A 99 -4.72 -0.15 4.48
N ASN A 100 -5.36 -0.97 3.64
CA ASN A 100 -4.74 -2.12 2.96
C ASN A 100 -4.95 -2.11 1.42
N TYR A 101 -5.64 -1.12 0.88
CA TYR A 101 -6.02 -1.04 -0.54
C TYR A 101 -5.90 0.38 -1.07
N PHE A 102 -5.20 0.57 -2.19
CA PHE A 102 -4.92 1.90 -2.77
C PHE A 102 -6.15 2.71 -3.16
N GLN A 103 -7.20 2.02 -3.61
CA GLN A 103 -8.48 2.61 -3.99
C GLN A 103 -9.11 3.47 -2.88
N HIS A 104 -8.82 3.19 -1.60
CA HIS A 104 -9.38 3.91 -0.46
C HIS A 104 -8.75 5.30 -0.22
N LYS A 105 -7.81 5.76 -1.05
CA LYS A 105 -7.17 7.09 -0.92
C LYS A 105 -8.19 8.22 -0.66
N PRO A 106 -9.30 8.36 -1.41
CA PRO A 106 -10.23 9.46 -1.18
C PRO A 106 -10.85 9.44 0.22
N LEU A 107 -11.10 8.24 0.77
CA LEU A 107 -11.61 8.09 2.13
C LEU A 107 -10.56 8.45 3.17
N ALA A 108 -9.30 8.04 2.97
CA ALA A 108 -8.19 8.40 3.85
C ALA A 108 -8.00 9.92 3.90
N ALA A 109 -8.09 10.61 2.76
CA ALA A 109 -7.96 12.07 2.69
C ALA A 109 -9.08 12.77 3.49
N LEU A 110 -10.34 12.31 3.33
CA LEU A 110 -11.49 12.83 4.08
C LEU A 110 -11.34 12.61 5.60
N LEU A 111 -10.90 11.42 6.01
CA LEU A 111 -10.66 11.10 7.42
C LEU A 111 -9.53 11.95 8.02
N LYS A 112 -8.42 12.14 7.30
CA LYS A 112 -7.31 12.99 7.75
C LYS A 112 -7.74 14.46 7.88
N GLY A 113 -8.59 14.96 6.97
CA GLY A 113 -9.14 16.31 7.06
C GLY A 113 -10.13 16.52 8.22
N GLN A 114 -10.88 15.47 8.60
CA GLN A 114 -11.86 15.52 9.69
C GLN A 114 -11.23 15.26 11.07
N TYR A 115 -10.39 14.23 11.17
CA TYR A 115 -9.74 13.76 12.39
C TYR A 115 -8.27 14.12 12.34
N PHE A 116 -7.97 15.41 12.49
CA PHE A 116 -6.63 15.96 12.22
C PHE A 116 -5.48 15.26 12.97
N ASP A 117 -5.71 14.83 14.22
CA ASP A 117 -4.71 14.13 15.05
C ASP A 117 -4.64 12.61 14.82
N CYS A 118 -5.41 12.07 13.88
CA CYS A 118 -5.34 10.66 13.55
C CYS A 118 -4.01 10.30 12.88
N ARG A 119 -3.71 9.01 12.89
CA ARG A 119 -2.63 8.41 12.10
C ARG A 119 -3.20 7.53 11.00
N ILE A 120 -2.90 7.90 9.76
CA ILE A 120 -3.16 7.09 8.57
C ILE A 120 -1.96 6.16 8.40
N ILE A 121 -2.20 4.86 8.51
CA ILE A 121 -1.18 3.84 8.25
C ILE A 121 -1.60 3.06 7.01
N PHE A 122 -0.68 2.86 6.08
CA PHE A 122 -0.95 2.11 4.86
C PHE A 122 -0.02 0.90 4.75
N THR A 123 -0.57 -0.33 4.64
CA THR A 123 0.22 -1.52 4.30
C THR A 123 0.18 -1.79 2.81
N VAL A 124 1.35 -1.86 2.19
CA VAL A 124 1.52 -2.11 0.75
C VAL A 124 1.53 -3.60 0.47
N HIS A 125 0.40 -4.12 -0.02
CA HIS A 125 0.24 -5.56 -0.35
C HIS A 125 0.57 -5.91 -1.80
N TYR A 126 0.49 -4.93 -2.71
CA TYR A 126 0.76 -5.05 -4.14
C TYR A 126 1.03 -3.66 -4.71
N LEU A 127 1.56 -3.57 -5.93
CA LEU A 127 1.60 -2.34 -6.72
C LEU A 127 0.88 -2.60 -8.04
N GLY A 128 0.02 -1.68 -8.48
CA GLY A 128 -0.88 -1.91 -9.61
C GLY A 128 -0.14 -2.20 -10.92
N TRP A 129 0.97 -1.50 -11.17
CA TRP A 129 1.80 -1.71 -12.35
C TRP A 129 2.39 -3.13 -12.44
N CYS A 130 2.55 -3.84 -11.32
CA CYS A 130 3.10 -5.20 -11.34
C CYS A 130 2.20 -6.20 -12.07
N PHE A 131 0.89 -5.96 -12.14
CA PHE A 131 -0.03 -6.80 -12.91
C PHE A 131 0.12 -6.55 -14.41
N GLU A 132 0.27 -5.29 -14.82
CA GLU A 132 0.36 -4.90 -16.23
C GLU A 132 1.74 -5.15 -16.83
N LEU A 133 2.80 -4.96 -16.04
CA LEU A 133 4.19 -5.14 -16.47
C LEU A 133 4.78 -6.47 -16.03
N LYS A 134 3.97 -7.36 -15.43
CA LYS A 134 4.41 -8.66 -14.88
C LYS A 134 5.62 -8.52 -13.95
N GLY A 135 5.60 -7.50 -13.09
CA GLY A 135 6.69 -7.22 -12.15
C GLY A 135 8.00 -6.70 -12.77
N ASN A 136 8.04 -6.38 -14.07
CA ASN A 136 9.24 -5.87 -14.75
C ASN A 136 9.65 -4.49 -14.21
N LYS A 137 10.73 -4.45 -13.41
CA LYS A 137 11.21 -3.23 -12.75
C LYS A 137 11.92 -2.31 -13.71
N THR A 138 12.67 -2.84 -14.66
CA THR A 138 13.36 -2.04 -15.69
C THR A 138 12.35 -1.23 -16.49
N ARG A 139 11.30 -1.86 -17.00
CA ARG A 139 10.23 -1.17 -17.73
C ARG A 139 9.49 -0.17 -16.86
N PHE A 140 9.23 -0.49 -15.59
CA PHE A 140 8.64 0.46 -14.66
C PHE A 140 9.49 1.73 -14.50
N ARG A 141 10.81 1.59 -14.29
CA ARG A 141 11.74 2.73 -14.19
C ARG A 141 11.76 3.60 -15.45
N GLU A 142 11.70 2.99 -16.63
CA GLU A 142 11.61 3.74 -17.89
C GLU A 142 10.33 4.57 -17.99
N LEU A 143 9.18 4.01 -17.58
CA LEU A 143 7.87 4.67 -17.67
C LEU A 143 7.79 5.90 -16.76
N ILE A 144 8.37 5.83 -15.56
CA ILE A 144 8.34 6.92 -14.57
C ILE A 144 9.50 7.92 -14.72
N ALA A 145 10.41 7.69 -15.67
CA ALA A 145 11.55 8.56 -15.89
C ALA A 145 11.10 9.97 -16.31
N GLU A 146 11.83 10.98 -15.84
CA GLU A 146 11.55 12.38 -16.18
C GLU A 146 11.56 12.59 -17.70
N GLY A 147 10.50 13.22 -18.22
CA GLY A 147 10.35 13.48 -19.65
C GLY A 147 9.76 12.32 -20.48
N TYR A 148 9.53 11.13 -19.91
CA TYR A 148 8.88 10.03 -20.62
C TYR A 148 7.49 10.44 -21.13
N GLN A 149 7.16 10.04 -22.37
CA GLN A 149 5.86 10.29 -22.98
C GLN A 149 5.15 8.95 -23.25
N PRO A 150 3.94 8.74 -22.70
CA PRO A 150 3.21 7.48 -22.86
C PRO A 150 2.82 7.26 -24.32
N LYS A 151 3.10 6.04 -24.82
CA LYS A 151 2.92 5.66 -26.23
C LYS A 151 1.46 5.41 -26.59
N ASP A 152 0.65 5.00 -25.63
CA ASP A 152 -0.75 4.62 -25.82
C ASP A 152 -1.61 4.91 -24.58
N ASP A 153 -2.92 4.62 -24.66
CA ASP A 153 -3.85 4.78 -23.55
C ASP A 153 -3.56 3.84 -22.37
N LYS A 154 -2.92 2.71 -22.63
CA LYS A 154 -2.58 1.73 -21.60
C LYS A 154 -1.47 2.27 -20.70
N GLU A 155 -0.40 2.81 -21.29
CA GLU A 155 0.67 3.48 -20.55
C GLU A 155 0.17 4.73 -19.82
N ARG A 156 -0.73 5.51 -20.43
CA ARG A 156 -1.38 6.64 -19.75
C ARG A 156 -2.14 6.18 -18.52
N GLY A 157 -2.94 5.12 -18.63
CA GLY A 157 -3.70 4.57 -17.51
C GLY A 157 -2.80 4.04 -16.39
N LEU A 158 -1.71 3.36 -16.74
CA LEU A 158 -0.72 2.88 -15.78
C LEU A 158 -0.07 4.03 -15.01
N LEU A 159 0.41 5.06 -15.71
CA LEU A 159 1.04 6.23 -15.08
C LEU A 159 0.06 6.99 -14.17
N ALA A 160 -1.20 7.15 -14.59
CA ALA A 160 -2.23 7.72 -13.74
C ALA A 160 -2.50 6.88 -12.47
N GLY A 161 -2.44 5.54 -12.61
CA GLY A 161 -2.52 4.62 -11.47
C GLY A 161 -1.35 4.80 -10.49
N VAL A 162 -0.13 4.86 -11.01
CA VAL A 162 1.10 5.09 -10.22
C VAL A 162 1.04 6.43 -9.49
N GLU A 163 0.58 7.50 -10.14
CA GLU A 163 0.45 8.80 -9.48
C GLU A 163 -0.60 8.79 -8.36
N ASN A 164 -1.73 8.10 -8.56
CA ASN A 164 -2.75 7.95 -7.52
C ASN A 164 -2.24 7.10 -6.32
N GLU A 165 -1.47 6.05 -6.59
CA GLU A 165 -0.78 5.27 -5.55
C GLU A 165 0.23 6.13 -4.78
N LYS A 166 1.04 6.92 -5.50
CA LYS A 166 2.01 7.86 -4.94
C LYS A 166 1.36 8.88 -4.02
N GLU A 167 0.27 9.50 -4.45
CA GLU A 167 -0.45 10.48 -3.65
C GLU A 167 -0.97 9.85 -2.34
N PHE A 168 -1.44 8.61 -2.36
CA PHE A 168 -1.85 7.92 -1.13
C PHE A 168 -0.67 7.59 -0.22
N LEU A 169 0.43 7.07 -0.79
CA LEU A 169 1.64 6.80 -0.01
C LEU A 169 2.18 8.07 0.65
N HIS A 170 2.12 9.20 -0.07
CA HIS A 170 2.52 10.50 0.45
C HIS A 170 1.59 10.97 1.56
N LEU A 171 0.27 10.80 1.40
CA LEU A 171 -0.76 11.12 2.40
C LEU A 171 -0.60 10.32 3.70
N ALA A 172 -0.24 9.04 3.61
CA ALA A 172 -0.08 8.17 4.76
C ALA A 172 0.98 8.71 5.73
N ASP A 173 0.70 8.65 7.03
CA ASP A 173 1.62 9.11 8.06
C ASP A 173 2.75 8.09 8.28
N GLU A 174 2.41 6.79 8.20
CA GLU A 174 3.34 5.66 8.18
C GLU A 174 2.97 4.69 7.06
N VAL A 175 3.98 4.07 6.46
CA VAL A 175 3.83 3.07 5.39
C VAL A 175 4.49 1.77 5.82
N ILE A 176 3.73 0.68 5.84
CA ILE A 176 4.24 -0.65 6.09
C ILE A 176 4.53 -1.32 4.74
N VAL A 177 5.77 -1.77 4.57
CA VAL A 177 6.22 -2.54 3.41
C VAL A 177 6.55 -3.97 3.83
N LEU A 178 6.27 -4.93 2.95
CA LEU A 178 6.41 -6.36 3.26
C LEU A 178 7.72 -6.99 2.76
N SER A 179 8.54 -6.20 2.05
CA SER A 179 9.85 -6.61 1.50
C SER A 179 10.76 -5.39 1.34
N LYS A 180 12.07 -5.62 1.38
CA LYS A 180 13.09 -4.59 1.13
C LYS A 180 13.07 -4.10 -0.31
N ASP A 181 12.79 -4.98 -1.27
CA ASP A 181 12.69 -4.60 -2.69
C ASP A 181 11.56 -3.58 -2.89
N THR A 182 10.41 -3.77 -2.25
CA THR A 182 9.32 -2.77 -2.31
C THR A 182 9.68 -1.48 -1.59
N GLN A 183 10.39 -1.54 -0.46
CA GLN A 183 10.90 -0.33 0.18
C GLN A 183 11.76 0.49 -0.79
N GLN A 184 12.64 -0.17 -1.55
CA GLN A 184 13.48 0.49 -2.55
C GLN A 184 12.65 1.04 -3.73
N ILE A 185 11.70 0.26 -4.25
CA ILE A 185 10.79 0.72 -5.32
C ILE A 185 10.02 1.98 -4.91
N LEU A 186 9.54 2.03 -3.66
CA LEU A 186 8.81 3.19 -3.16
C LEU A 186 9.72 4.40 -2.93
N ALA A 187 10.93 4.19 -2.44
CA ALA A 187 11.92 5.25 -2.27
C ALA A 187 12.31 5.88 -3.63
N GLU A 188 12.68 5.05 -4.60
CA GLU A 188 13.21 5.51 -5.89
C GLU A 188 12.11 5.92 -6.86
N GLY A 189 11.04 5.14 -6.96
CA GLY A 189 10.01 5.33 -7.97
C GLY A 189 8.82 6.18 -7.53
N TYR A 190 8.50 6.14 -6.24
CA TYR A 190 7.38 6.91 -5.68
C TYR A 190 7.85 8.14 -4.89
N GLY A 191 9.11 8.21 -4.48
CA GLY A 191 9.62 9.33 -3.69
C GLY A 191 9.08 9.37 -2.26
N VAL A 192 8.76 8.20 -1.70
CA VAL A 192 8.29 8.06 -0.31
C VAL A 192 9.49 8.16 0.64
N SER A 193 9.38 8.98 1.68
CA SER A 193 10.48 9.16 2.64
C SER A 193 10.75 7.90 3.46
N SER A 194 12.03 7.59 3.70
CA SER A 194 12.44 6.36 4.36
C SER A 194 12.13 6.31 5.86
N ASP A 195 11.99 7.47 6.51
CA ASP A 195 11.71 7.60 7.95
C ASP A 195 10.30 7.12 8.33
N LYS A 196 9.37 7.12 7.38
CA LYS A 196 8.00 6.61 7.54
C LYS A 196 7.76 5.25 6.90
N MET A 197 8.78 4.62 6.30
CA MET A 197 8.66 3.28 5.72
C MET A 197 9.19 2.22 6.68
N HIS A 198 8.32 1.28 7.04
CA HIS A 198 8.61 0.24 8.03
C HIS A 198 8.48 -1.14 7.43
N LEU A 199 9.56 -1.92 7.46
CA LEU A 199 9.56 -3.31 7.01
C LEU A 199 8.88 -4.20 8.04
N VAL A 200 7.74 -4.79 7.68
CA VAL A 200 7.02 -5.75 8.50
C VAL A 200 6.64 -6.95 7.63
N TYR A 201 7.28 -8.09 7.84
CA TYR A 201 6.93 -9.30 7.12
C TYR A 201 5.56 -9.84 7.56
N ASN A 202 4.86 -10.50 6.64
CA ASN A 202 3.66 -11.26 6.99
C ASN A 202 3.99 -12.38 7.98
N GLY A 203 3.09 -12.60 8.93
CA GLY A 203 3.20 -13.68 9.90
C GLY A 203 2.15 -14.75 9.66
N LEU A 204 2.52 -16.01 9.87
CA LEU A 204 1.61 -17.16 9.92
C LEU A 204 1.78 -17.91 11.25
N GLY A 205 0.67 -18.36 11.83
CA GLY A 205 0.67 -19.07 13.11
C GLY A 205 1.35 -20.43 13.03
N ASP A 206 1.73 -20.97 14.18
CA ASP A 206 2.36 -22.28 14.28
C ASP A 206 1.41 -23.37 13.74
N GLY A 207 1.94 -24.27 12.92
CA GLY A 207 1.23 -25.47 12.48
C GLY A 207 1.24 -26.53 13.58
N LEU A 208 0.39 -27.53 13.46
CA LEU A 208 0.51 -28.72 14.29
C LEU A 208 1.85 -29.40 13.94
N CYS A 209 2.82 -29.37 14.87
CA CYS A 209 4.06 -30.12 14.73
C CYS A 209 3.75 -31.61 14.67
N PHE A 210 3.98 -32.23 13.52
CA PHE A 210 3.92 -33.67 13.38
C PHE A 210 5.20 -34.18 12.71
N ASP A 211 5.72 -35.28 13.24
CA ASP A 211 6.86 -36.00 12.66
C ASP A 211 6.52 -36.43 11.24
N LYS A 212 7.39 -36.05 10.29
CA LYS A 212 7.19 -36.33 8.87
C LYS A 212 7.78 -37.68 8.49
N ASP A 213 6.95 -38.69 8.32
CA ASP A 213 7.20 -39.71 7.30
C ASP A 213 6.74 -39.15 5.93
N LYS A 214 7.61 -38.42 5.24
CA LYS A 214 7.32 -37.80 3.92
C LYS A 214 7.01 -38.81 2.79
N ASN A 215 6.97 -40.11 3.07
CA ASN A 215 6.92 -41.19 2.07
C ASN A 215 5.85 -42.27 2.37
N VAL A 216 4.62 -41.87 2.69
CA VAL A 216 3.52 -42.85 2.74
C VAL A 216 3.01 -43.12 1.32
N GLY A 217 3.71 -44.03 0.61
CA GLY A 217 3.21 -44.78 -0.56
C GLY A 217 2.92 -44.04 -1.89
N ASN A 218 2.96 -42.70 -1.92
CA ASN A 218 2.50 -41.91 -3.09
C ASN A 218 3.59 -41.23 -3.94
N GLY A 219 4.87 -41.48 -3.65
CA GLY A 219 6.01 -40.86 -4.35
C GLY A 219 6.32 -39.42 -3.89
N ARG A 220 7.34 -38.79 -4.49
CA ARG A 220 7.78 -37.42 -4.16
C ARG A 220 6.90 -36.39 -4.87
N ILE A 221 6.15 -35.61 -4.08
CA ILE A 221 5.21 -34.62 -4.61
C ILE A 221 5.91 -33.27 -4.83
N ILE A 222 5.87 -32.77 -6.06
CA ILE A 222 6.17 -31.39 -6.42
C ILE A 222 4.84 -30.62 -6.34
N LEU A 223 4.80 -29.59 -5.50
CA LEU A 223 3.59 -28.87 -5.14
C LEU A 223 3.60 -27.45 -5.70
N PHE A 224 2.48 -27.09 -6.33
CA PHE A 224 2.12 -25.71 -6.65
C PHE A 224 0.83 -25.34 -5.90
N VAL A 225 0.82 -24.20 -5.23
CA VAL A 225 -0.39 -23.65 -4.57
C VAL A 225 -0.57 -22.19 -4.96
N GLY A 226 -1.73 -21.85 -5.52
CA GLY A 226 -2.02 -20.46 -5.87
C GLY A 226 -3.17 -20.34 -6.87
N ARG A 227 -3.51 -19.11 -7.24
CA ARG A 227 -4.46 -18.88 -8.33
C ARG A 227 -3.86 -19.35 -9.66
N LEU A 228 -4.69 -19.91 -10.53
CA LEU A 228 -4.29 -20.35 -11.87
C LEU A 228 -4.43 -19.19 -12.85
N ASP A 229 -3.64 -18.15 -12.62
CA ASP A 229 -3.48 -17.01 -13.52
C ASP A 229 -2.05 -16.99 -14.10
N GLU A 230 -1.86 -16.23 -15.18
CA GLU A 230 -0.58 -16.18 -15.89
C GLU A 230 0.56 -15.67 -14.98
N ILE A 231 0.26 -14.76 -14.04
CA ILE A 231 1.27 -14.16 -13.16
C ILE A 231 1.89 -15.18 -12.19
N LYS A 232 1.22 -16.30 -11.89
CA LYS A 232 1.79 -17.37 -11.07
C LYS A 232 2.69 -18.36 -11.82
N GLY A 233 2.72 -18.31 -13.15
CA GLY A 233 3.71 -19.02 -13.97
C GLY A 233 3.58 -20.55 -14.02
N LEU A 234 2.38 -21.11 -13.74
CA LEU A 234 2.18 -22.57 -13.71
C LEU A 234 2.56 -23.28 -15.03
N ASN A 235 2.41 -22.60 -16.18
CA ASN A 235 2.83 -23.12 -17.48
C ASN A 235 4.33 -23.50 -17.49
N TYR A 236 5.18 -22.66 -16.92
CA TYR A 236 6.63 -22.93 -16.86
C TYR A 236 6.95 -24.12 -15.95
N LEU A 237 6.22 -24.29 -14.85
CA LEU A 237 6.35 -25.46 -13.99
C LEU A 237 5.91 -26.75 -14.71
N ILE A 238 4.79 -26.73 -15.43
CA ILE A 238 4.33 -27.90 -16.21
C ILE A 238 5.38 -28.29 -17.26
N HIS A 239 5.95 -27.30 -17.96
CA HIS A 239 7.04 -27.52 -18.92
C HIS A 239 8.29 -28.11 -18.24
N ALA A 240 8.74 -27.53 -17.13
CA ALA A 240 9.89 -28.04 -16.38
C ALA A 240 9.65 -29.47 -15.87
N PHE A 241 8.45 -29.76 -15.34
CA PHE A 241 8.07 -31.08 -14.85
C PHE A 241 8.15 -32.14 -15.96
N ARG A 242 7.70 -31.82 -17.18
CA ARG A 242 7.82 -32.72 -18.34
C ARG A 242 9.25 -33.17 -18.59
N HIS A 243 10.21 -32.26 -18.50
CA HIS A 243 11.62 -32.59 -18.74
C HIS A 243 12.23 -33.55 -17.71
N ILE A 244 11.72 -33.56 -16.48
CA ILE A 244 12.25 -34.39 -15.40
C ILE A 244 11.39 -35.64 -15.10
N ALA A 245 10.16 -35.70 -15.61
CA ALA A 245 9.23 -36.80 -15.34
C ALA A 245 9.79 -38.16 -15.79
N ASP A 246 10.48 -38.22 -16.93
CA ASP A 246 11.07 -39.48 -17.40
C ASP A 246 12.33 -39.88 -16.63
N LYS A 247 13.06 -38.90 -16.08
CA LYS A 247 14.25 -39.13 -15.26
C LYS A 247 13.90 -39.69 -13.88
N TYR A 248 12.78 -39.25 -13.29
CA TYR A 248 12.32 -39.67 -11.97
C TYR A 248 10.93 -40.31 -12.05
N ALA A 249 10.86 -41.64 -11.95
CA ALA A 249 9.59 -42.36 -12.07
C ALA A 249 8.65 -42.17 -10.86
N ASP A 250 9.19 -41.74 -9.71
CA ASP A 250 8.49 -41.63 -8.44
C ASP A 250 7.97 -40.22 -8.13
N ILE A 251 8.12 -39.25 -9.06
CA ILE A 251 7.62 -37.88 -8.85
C ILE A 251 6.19 -37.70 -9.36
N ARG A 252 5.45 -36.82 -8.69
CA ARG A 252 4.12 -36.35 -9.12
C ARG A 252 4.03 -34.83 -8.98
N LEU A 253 3.31 -34.18 -9.88
CA LEU A 253 2.96 -32.75 -9.77
C LEU A 253 1.55 -32.63 -9.20
N VAL A 254 1.40 -31.89 -8.10
CA VAL A 254 0.11 -31.56 -7.49
C VAL A 254 -0.11 -30.06 -7.60
N VAL A 255 -1.25 -29.67 -8.16
CA VAL A 255 -1.66 -28.28 -8.37
C VAL A 255 -2.93 -28.03 -7.54
N ALA A 256 -2.82 -27.18 -6.52
CA ALA A 256 -3.93 -26.74 -5.68
C ALA A 256 -4.22 -25.25 -5.90
N GLY A 257 -5.47 -24.88 -6.15
CA GLY A 257 -5.77 -23.53 -6.59
C GLY A 257 -7.11 -23.36 -7.28
N ASP A 258 -7.47 -22.13 -7.61
CA ASP A 258 -8.67 -21.80 -8.39
C ASP A 258 -8.28 -20.96 -9.62
N GLY A 259 -8.95 -21.13 -10.75
CA GLY A 259 -8.68 -20.42 -12.00
C GLY A 259 -8.95 -21.24 -13.27
N ASP A 260 -8.25 -20.94 -14.37
CA ASP A 260 -8.51 -21.57 -15.68
C ASP A 260 -7.80 -22.93 -15.82
N PHE A 261 -8.47 -23.99 -15.37
CA PHE A 261 -7.98 -25.35 -15.52
C PHE A 261 -7.89 -25.82 -16.98
N GLN A 262 -8.70 -25.27 -17.90
CA GLN A 262 -8.77 -25.81 -19.26
C GLN A 262 -7.45 -25.60 -20.01
N LEU A 263 -6.85 -24.42 -19.85
CA LEU A 263 -5.56 -24.10 -20.40
C LEU A 263 -4.49 -25.12 -19.95
N TYR A 264 -4.35 -25.32 -18.64
CA TYR A 264 -3.29 -26.16 -18.07
C TYR A 264 -3.54 -27.66 -18.25
N LEU A 265 -4.79 -28.13 -18.22
CA LEU A 265 -5.11 -29.53 -18.51
C LEU A 265 -4.71 -29.92 -19.94
N SER A 266 -4.87 -29.02 -20.90
CA SER A 266 -4.45 -29.26 -22.29
C SER A 266 -2.93 -29.43 -22.43
N GLN A 267 -2.16 -28.70 -21.60
CA GLN A 267 -0.70 -28.78 -21.55
C GLN A 267 -0.19 -30.04 -20.86
N CYS A 268 -1.02 -30.79 -20.12
CA CYS A 268 -0.61 -31.98 -19.38
C CYS A 268 -0.98 -33.31 -20.07
N ARG A 269 -1.42 -33.29 -21.34
CA ARG A 269 -1.95 -34.48 -22.03
C ARG A 269 -0.96 -35.64 -22.16
N ASP A 270 0.33 -35.35 -22.20
CA ASP A 270 1.43 -36.31 -22.26
C ASP A 270 1.94 -36.74 -20.87
N LEU A 271 1.41 -36.13 -19.80
CA LEU A 271 1.79 -36.37 -18.40
C LEU A 271 0.68 -37.13 -17.64
N GLN A 272 -0.07 -37.99 -18.34
CA GLN A 272 -1.22 -38.69 -17.78
C GLN A 272 -0.85 -39.49 -16.52
N GLY A 273 -1.64 -39.31 -15.46
CA GLY A 273 -1.42 -39.96 -14.16
C GLY A 273 -0.27 -39.39 -13.33
N ARG A 274 0.49 -38.41 -13.85
CA ARG A 274 1.60 -37.77 -13.13
C ARG A 274 1.28 -36.36 -12.63
N VAL A 275 0.22 -35.73 -13.13
CA VAL A 275 -0.26 -34.40 -12.70
C VAL A 275 -1.66 -34.51 -12.11
N SER A 276 -1.86 -33.97 -10.90
CA SER A 276 -3.16 -33.92 -10.21
C SER A 276 -3.57 -32.47 -9.96
N PHE A 277 -4.76 -32.10 -10.42
CA PHE A 277 -5.38 -30.80 -10.13
C PHE A 277 -6.43 -30.99 -9.04
N LEU A 278 -6.22 -30.37 -7.88
CA LEU A 278 -7.10 -30.55 -6.71
C LEU A 278 -8.26 -29.53 -6.68
N GLY A 279 -8.19 -28.49 -7.49
CA GLY A 279 -9.13 -27.37 -7.37
C GLY A 279 -8.86 -26.53 -6.12
N LYS A 280 -9.85 -25.72 -5.75
CA LYS A 280 -9.81 -24.94 -4.52
C LYS A 280 -9.98 -25.88 -3.33
N VAL A 281 -8.91 -26.05 -2.57
CA VAL A 281 -8.88 -26.89 -1.36
C VAL A 281 -9.35 -26.10 -0.13
N SER A 282 -10.02 -26.78 0.80
CA SER A 282 -10.37 -26.20 2.10
C SER A 282 -9.14 -26.00 2.99
N SER A 283 -9.27 -25.17 4.03
CA SER A 283 -8.18 -24.94 5.00
C SER A 283 -7.76 -26.22 5.75
N SER A 284 -8.63 -27.21 5.90
CA SER A 284 -8.27 -28.49 6.48
C SER A 284 -7.50 -29.38 5.50
N GLU A 285 -7.91 -29.39 4.22
CA GLU A 285 -7.28 -30.23 3.19
C GLU A 285 -5.92 -29.67 2.75
N VAL A 286 -5.77 -28.33 2.70
CA VAL A 286 -4.52 -27.69 2.26
C VAL A 286 -3.34 -28.09 3.17
N GLU A 287 -3.62 -28.28 4.46
CA GLU A 287 -2.61 -28.70 5.43
C GLU A 287 -2.11 -30.13 5.13
N ASP A 288 -3.00 -31.05 4.74
CA ASP A 288 -2.61 -32.40 4.30
C ASP A 288 -1.82 -32.37 2.98
N VAL A 289 -2.18 -31.45 2.07
CA VAL A 289 -1.43 -31.21 0.83
C VAL A 289 0.01 -30.80 1.16
N TYR A 290 0.21 -29.82 2.05
CA TYR A 290 1.56 -29.42 2.47
C TYR A 290 2.31 -30.53 3.20
N ARG A 291 1.65 -31.33 4.04
CA ARG A 291 2.29 -32.48 4.72
C ARG A 291 2.86 -33.48 3.73
N SER A 292 2.13 -33.75 2.65
CA SER A 292 2.51 -34.71 1.60
C SER A 292 3.57 -34.18 0.62
N ALA A 293 3.78 -32.86 0.58
CA ALA A 293 4.66 -32.22 -0.38
C ALA A 293 6.15 -32.44 -0.08
N TYR A 294 6.91 -32.74 -1.13
CA TYR A 294 8.35 -32.91 -1.10
C TYR A 294 9.07 -31.60 -1.45
N ILE A 295 8.71 -30.96 -2.57
CA ILE A 295 9.25 -29.69 -3.06
C ILE A 295 8.08 -28.74 -3.35
N GLY A 296 8.22 -27.47 -2.99
CA GLY A 296 7.30 -26.40 -3.38
C GLY A 296 7.87 -25.61 -4.55
N VAL A 297 7.04 -25.20 -5.50
CA VAL A 297 7.47 -24.38 -6.64
C VAL A 297 6.57 -23.17 -6.85
N MET A 298 7.19 -22.00 -6.93
CA MET A 298 6.52 -20.70 -7.10
C MET A 298 7.21 -19.90 -8.21
N PRO A 299 6.92 -20.19 -9.49
CA PRO A 299 7.51 -19.51 -10.64
C PRO A 299 6.79 -18.16 -10.93
N SER A 300 6.43 -17.42 -9.88
CA SER A 300 5.56 -16.25 -9.97
C SER A 300 6.31 -15.00 -10.45
N PHE A 301 5.71 -14.20 -11.31
CA PHE A 301 6.32 -12.95 -11.78
C PHE A 301 6.26 -11.83 -10.73
N HIS A 302 5.35 -11.93 -9.76
CA HIS A 302 5.20 -10.94 -8.71
C HIS A 302 4.70 -11.54 -7.41
N GLU A 303 5.41 -11.26 -6.32
CA GLU A 303 5.06 -11.66 -4.95
C GLU A 303 5.69 -10.70 -3.93
N GLN A 304 4.89 -10.16 -3.03
CA GLN A 304 5.39 -9.25 -2.00
C GLN A 304 5.86 -9.97 -0.73
N CYS A 305 4.98 -10.74 -0.11
CA CYS A 305 5.32 -11.58 1.04
C CYS A 305 4.31 -12.73 1.07
N SER A 306 4.60 -13.75 0.26
CA SER A 306 3.59 -14.74 -0.12
C SER A 306 3.24 -15.68 1.04
N TYR A 307 1.96 -15.74 1.39
CA TYR A 307 1.48 -16.70 2.39
C TYR A 307 1.75 -18.15 1.97
N THR A 308 1.64 -18.48 0.67
CA THR A 308 1.99 -19.80 0.16
C THR A 308 3.44 -20.17 0.49
N ALA A 309 4.38 -19.23 0.29
CA ALA A 309 5.78 -19.47 0.61
C ALA A 309 5.97 -19.63 2.12
N ILE A 310 5.32 -18.80 2.95
CA ILE A 310 5.37 -18.92 4.42
C ILE A 310 4.82 -20.29 4.87
N GLU A 311 3.71 -20.75 4.28
CA GLU A 311 3.12 -22.07 4.55
C GLU A 311 4.10 -23.20 4.21
N MET A 312 4.77 -23.12 3.05
CA MET A 312 5.79 -24.09 2.66
C MET A 312 7.00 -24.09 3.60
N MET A 313 7.48 -22.91 4.00
CA MET A 313 8.59 -22.76 4.94
C MET A 313 8.25 -23.33 6.32
N ARG A 314 7.05 -23.04 6.84
CA ARG A 314 6.53 -23.59 8.10
C ARG A 314 6.55 -25.12 8.09
N HIS A 315 6.27 -25.71 6.92
CA HIS A 315 6.31 -27.15 6.70
C HIS A 315 7.69 -27.70 6.37
N LYS A 316 8.76 -26.89 6.41
CA LYS A 316 10.12 -27.30 6.00
C LYS A 316 10.12 -27.96 4.60
N ILE A 317 9.39 -27.35 3.67
CA ILE A 317 9.36 -27.75 2.27
C ILE A 317 10.34 -26.83 1.53
N PRO A 318 11.43 -27.35 0.95
CA PRO A 318 12.29 -26.57 0.07
C PRO A 318 11.48 -25.91 -1.04
N LEU A 319 11.72 -24.62 -1.26
CA LEU A 319 10.98 -23.78 -2.18
C LEU A 319 11.89 -23.40 -3.36
N VAL A 320 11.47 -23.76 -4.58
CA VAL A 320 12.03 -23.20 -5.81
C VAL A 320 11.14 -22.04 -6.23
N GLY A 321 11.72 -20.86 -6.45
CA GLY A 321 10.93 -19.69 -6.82
C GLY A 321 11.74 -18.67 -7.61
N THR A 322 11.03 -17.70 -8.18
CA THR A 322 11.66 -16.61 -8.93
C THR A 322 12.35 -15.62 -8.01
N ASP A 323 13.31 -14.87 -8.56
CA ASP A 323 13.98 -13.78 -7.87
C ASP A 323 13.26 -12.42 -8.05
N THR A 324 11.94 -12.45 -8.23
CA THR A 324 11.15 -11.23 -8.40
C THR A 324 10.64 -10.68 -7.08
N THR A 325 10.72 -9.36 -6.93
CA THR A 325 10.11 -8.62 -5.83
C THR A 325 10.45 -9.20 -4.45
N GLY A 326 9.47 -9.43 -3.58
CA GLY A 326 9.72 -9.95 -2.25
C GLY A 326 9.99 -11.45 -2.18
N LEU A 327 9.66 -12.25 -3.21
CA LEU A 327 9.96 -13.68 -3.22
C LEU A 327 11.48 -13.96 -3.23
N ALA A 328 12.27 -13.09 -3.87
CA ALA A 328 13.72 -13.17 -3.80
C ALA A 328 14.20 -13.20 -2.34
N GLU A 329 13.74 -12.23 -1.54
CA GLU A 329 14.11 -12.10 -0.12
C GLU A 329 13.65 -13.32 0.71
N MET A 330 12.51 -13.91 0.37
CA MET A 330 12.03 -15.16 0.98
C MET A 330 12.95 -16.36 0.69
N LEU A 331 13.76 -16.28 -0.37
CA LEU A 331 14.73 -17.31 -0.76
C LEU A 331 16.18 -16.97 -0.33
N ASP A 332 16.38 -15.99 0.58
CA ASP A 332 17.72 -15.60 1.09
C ASP A 332 18.50 -16.76 1.69
N ALA A 333 17.81 -17.71 2.33
CA ALA A 333 18.44 -18.85 2.97
C ALA A 333 18.80 -19.98 1.98
N THR A 334 18.29 -19.91 0.74
CA THR A 334 18.47 -20.91 -0.32
C THR A 334 18.62 -20.22 -1.69
N PRO A 335 19.63 -19.36 -1.88
CA PRO A 335 19.80 -18.58 -3.11
C PRO A 335 20.00 -19.46 -4.36
N GLU A 336 20.48 -20.69 -4.19
CA GLU A 336 20.64 -21.69 -5.24
C GLU A 336 19.30 -22.22 -5.81
N LEU A 337 18.19 -21.97 -5.12
CA LEU A 337 16.83 -22.34 -5.57
C LEU A 337 16.08 -21.17 -6.21
N ARG A 338 16.76 -20.03 -6.42
CA ARG A 338 16.22 -18.86 -7.11
C ARG A 338 16.32 -19.05 -8.63
N VAL A 339 15.24 -18.72 -9.31
CA VAL A 339 15.17 -18.72 -10.78
C VAL A 339 15.08 -17.29 -11.26
N SER A 340 16.14 -16.82 -11.92
CA SER A 340 16.18 -15.45 -12.40
C SER A 340 15.26 -15.21 -13.59
N ILE A 341 14.58 -14.06 -13.60
CA ILE A 341 13.82 -13.56 -14.75
C ILE A 341 14.65 -12.49 -15.46
N ASP A 342 14.91 -12.70 -16.75
CA ASP A 342 15.48 -11.64 -17.60
C ASP A 342 14.37 -10.65 -17.94
N GLU A 343 14.44 -9.44 -17.37
CA GLU A 343 13.42 -8.41 -17.56
C GLU A 343 13.41 -7.82 -18.97
N ASP A 344 14.53 -7.87 -19.70
CA ASP A 344 14.68 -7.27 -21.02
C ASP A 344 14.30 -8.25 -22.13
N ASN A 345 14.71 -9.51 -21.99
CA ASN A 345 14.51 -10.54 -23.00
C ASN A 345 14.34 -11.94 -22.38
N MET A 346 13.20 -12.16 -21.71
CA MET A 346 12.87 -13.46 -21.13
C MET A 346 12.72 -14.55 -22.21
N MET A 347 13.66 -15.49 -22.24
CA MET A 347 13.57 -16.70 -23.06
C MET A 347 12.95 -17.84 -22.26
N GLU A 348 11.77 -18.33 -22.70
CA GLU A 348 11.02 -19.35 -21.95
C GLU A 348 11.80 -20.66 -21.75
N GLU A 349 12.58 -21.08 -22.74
CA GLU A 349 13.40 -22.30 -22.67
C GLU A 349 14.49 -22.18 -21.61
N GLU A 350 15.14 -21.01 -21.52
CA GLU A 350 16.19 -20.76 -20.53
C GLU A 350 15.60 -20.70 -19.12
N PHE A 351 14.49 -19.98 -18.95
CA PHE A 351 13.76 -19.92 -17.68
C PHE A 351 13.32 -21.32 -17.21
N THR A 352 12.77 -22.12 -18.12
CA THR A 352 12.38 -23.50 -17.86
C THR A 352 13.59 -24.37 -17.51
N GLY A 353 14.71 -24.21 -18.21
CA GLY A 353 15.96 -24.93 -17.94
C GLY A 353 16.53 -24.62 -16.54
N ARG A 354 16.43 -23.37 -16.07
CA ARG A 354 16.79 -22.98 -14.70
C ARG A 354 15.86 -23.64 -13.66
N LEU A 355 14.54 -23.68 -13.91
CA LEU A 355 13.60 -24.42 -13.06
C LEU A 355 13.94 -25.91 -12.98
N VAL A 356 14.22 -26.55 -14.13
CA VAL A 356 14.63 -27.96 -14.20
C VAL A 356 15.89 -28.21 -13.37
N SER A 357 16.88 -27.32 -13.44
CA SER A 357 18.13 -27.45 -12.71
C SER A 357 17.93 -27.39 -11.19
N CYS A 358 17.07 -26.49 -10.70
CA CYS A 358 16.73 -26.38 -9.28
C CYS A 358 15.97 -27.63 -8.78
N LEU A 359 15.02 -28.13 -9.58
CA LEU A 359 14.29 -29.36 -9.26
C LEU A 359 15.22 -30.57 -9.24
N ASP A 360 16.13 -30.67 -10.21
CA ASP A 360 17.09 -31.77 -10.30
C ASP A 360 18.05 -31.80 -9.11
N LEU A 361 18.51 -30.63 -8.65
CA LEU A 361 19.32 -30.51 -7.44
C LEU A 361 18.61 -31.12 -6.22
N LEU A 362 17.36 -30.73 -5.98
CA LEU A 362 16.58 -31.22 -4.84
C LEU A 362 16.15 -32.69 -4.95
N LEU A 363 16.04 -33.22 -6.18
CA LEU A 363 15.64 -34.61 -6.44
C LEU A 363 16.82 -35.58 -6.48
N SER A 364 18.03 -35.12 -6.82
CA SER A 364 19.22 -35.97 -6.94
C SER A 364 20.14 -35.91 -5.72
N ASP A 365 20.15 -34.80 -4.98
CA ASP A 365 21.01 -34.60 -3.81
C ASP A 365 20.18 -34.47 -2.52
N VAL A 366 20.20 -35.54 -1.72
CA VAL A 366 19.49 -35.63 -0.44
C VAL A 366 20.07 -34.66 0.59
N GLU A 367 21.37 -34.37 0.55
CA GLU A 367 21.97 -33.41 1.48
C GLU A 367 21.58 -31.98 1.12
N ALA A 368 21.57 -31.64 -0.18
CA ALA A 368 21.08 -30.34 -0.65
C ALA A 368 19.60 -30.15 -0.25
N TYR A 369 18.78 -31.19 -0.43
CA TYR A 369 17.39 -31.19 0.02
C TYR A 369 17.26 -30.90 1.52
N GLN A 370 18.01 -31.63 2.35
CA GLN A 370 17.92 -31.49 3.81
C GLN A 370 18.39 -30.11 4.27
N ARG A 371 19.50 -29.61 3.71
CA ARG A 371 20.00 -28.25 3.97
C ARG A 371 18.96 -27.20 3.63
N ALA A 372 18.35 -27.29 2.44
CA ALA A 372 17.31 -26.36 2.03
C ALA A 372 16.07 -26.42 2.95
N ALA A 373 15.63 -27.63 3.32
CA ALA A 373 14.47 -27.83 4.19
C ALA A 373 14.67 -27.24 5.59
N ASP A 374 15.86 -27.42 6.17
CA ASP A 374 16.21 -26.85 7.47
C ASP A 374 16.39 -25.33 7.39
N ALA A 375 16.98 -24.82 6.30
CA ALA A 375 17.19 -23.40 6.08
C ALA A 375 15.86 -22.64 5.97
N VAL A 376 14.91 -23.12 5.16
CA VAL A 376 13.58 -22.49 5.04
C VAL A 376 12.77 -22.58 6.34
N GLY A 377 12.88 -23.70 7.06
CA GLY A 377 12.25 -23.86 8.37
C GLY A 377 12.77 -22.87 9.40
N LYS A 378 14.08 -22.67 9.45
CA LYS A 378 14.71 -21.67 10.33
C LYS A 378 14.29 -20.26 9.95
N LEU A 379 14.24 -19.95 8.65
CA LEU A 379 13.82 -18.64 8.16
C LEU A 379 12.37 -18.31 8.56
N TYR A 380 11.48 -19.30 8.54
CA TYR A 380 10.11 -19.15 9.06
C TYR A 380 10.10 -18.76 10.55
N GLU A 381 10.84 -19.51 11.38
CA GLU A 381 10.92 -19.26 12.81
C GLU A 381 11.44 -17.85 13.13
N ASP A 382 12.44 -17.40 12.37
CA ASP A 382 13.10 -16.11 12.58
C ASP A 382 12.24 -14.92 12.11
N ARG A 383 11.56 -15.03 10.95
CA ARG A 383 10.92 -13.87 10.28
C ARG A 383 9.40 -13.92 10.22
N TYR A 384 8.79 -15.06 9.95
CA TYR A 384 7.41 -15.15 9.43
C TYR A 384 6.38 -15.64 10.46
N LYS A 385 6.61 -15.38 11.75
CA LYS A 385 5.66 -15.68 12.83
C LYS A 385 4.67 -14.53 13.09
N VAL A 386 3.42 -14.87 13.40
CA VAL A 386 2.37 -13.88 13.75
C VAL A 386 2.78 -12.94 14.90
N PRO A 387 3.36 -13.40 16.02
CA PRO A 387 3.83 -12.50 17.07
C PRO A 387 4.80 -11.43 16.59
N ASN A 388 5.71 -11.75 15.66
CA ASN A 388 6.69 -10.80 15.11
C ASN A 388 5.97 -9.74 14.25
N MET A 389 5.09 -10.16 13.35
CA MET A 389 4.26 -9.27 12.52
C MET A 389 3.43 -8.32 13.38
N VAL A 390 2.74 -8.84 14.39
CA VAL A 390 1.85 -8.06 15.27
C VAL A 390 2.66 -7.09 16.11
N HIS A 391 3.77 -7.55 16.71
CA HIS A 391 4.65 -6.70 17.51
C HIS A 391 5.21 -5.53 16.69
N ALA A 392 5.81 -5.81 15.53
CA ALA A 392 6.35 -4.78 14.65
C ALA A 392 5.27 -3.80 14.18
N THR A 393 4.09 -4.29 13.78
CA THR A 393 2.96 -3.41 13.42
C THR A 393 2.54 -2.48 14.57
N CYS A 394 2.50 -3.00 15.80
CA CYS A 394 2.18 -2.17 16.96
C CYS A 394 3.26 -1.13 17.24
N CYS A 395 4.54 -1.48 17.09
CA CYS A 395 5.63 -0.51 17.22
C CYS A 395 5.48 0.64 16.23
N VAL A 396 5.10 0.36 14.97
CA VAL A 396 4.81 1.41 13.97
C VAL A 396 3.64 2.30 14.41
N MET A 397 2.55 1.69 14.87
CA MET A 397 1.39 2.44 15.37
C MET A 397 1.76 3.33 16.56
N GLU A 398 2.48 2.80 17.54
CA GLU A 398 2.86 3.52 18.75
C GLU A 398 3.88 4.64 18.47
N SER A 399 4.93 4.35 17.69
CA SER A 399 6.00 5.32 17.39
C SER A 399 5.54 6.48 16.51
N SER A 400 4.45 6.33 15.77
CA SER A 400 3.87 7.42 14.98
C SER A 400 3.44 8.64 15.81
N TRP A 401 3.28 8.49 17.14
CA TRP A 401 3.02 9.58 18.09
C TRP A 401 4.26 10.09 18.83
N ASP A 402 5.46 9.54 18.60
CA ASP A 402 6.71 10.03 19.22
C ASP A 402 7.11 11.42 18.70
N ARG A 403 6.44 11.91 17.65
CA ARG A 403 6.62 13.22 17.04
C ARG A 403 5.51 14.18 17.55
N PRO A 404 5.72 14.94 18.64
CA PRO A 404 4.65 15.71 19.29
C PRO A 404 4.06 16.83 18.41
N ASP A 405 4.85 17.39 17.49
CA ASP A 405 4.41 18.46 16.57
C ASP A 405 4.03 17.95 15.17
N TYR A 406 3.96 16.63 14.98
CA TYR A 406 3.64 16.05 13.68
C TYR A 406 2.15 16.22 13.34
N THR A 407 1.90 16.88 12.20
CA THR A 407 0.56 17.17 11.69
C THR A 407 0.21 16.28 10.50
N VAL A 408 0.97 16.43 9.43
CA VAL A 408 0.80 15.71 8.16
C VAL A 408 2.17 15.26 7.64
N SER A 409 2.18 14.18 6.89
CA SER A 409 3.34 13.70 6.16
C SER A 409 3.97 14.81 5.30
N PRO A 410 5.29 15.09 5.47
CA PRO A 410 6.01 16.05 4.63
C PRO A 410 5.91 15.76 3.13
N ASP A 411 5.87 14.46 2.76
CA ASP A 411 5.69 14.02 1.36
C ASP A 411 4.37 14.52 0.75
N TYR A 412 3.36 14.75 1.60
CA TYR A 412 2.04 15.20 1.16
C TYR A 412 1.95 16.71 0.95
N LEU A 413 2.87 17.51 1.52
CA LEU A 413 2.81 18.96 1.41
C LEU A 413 2.83 19.44 -0.05
N LYS A 414 3.62 18.81 -0.92
CA LYS A 414 3.67 19.16 -2.36
C LYS A 414 2.33 18.94 -3.07
N HIS A 415 1.56 17.93 -2.65
CA HIS A 415 0.22 17.65 -3.19
C HIS A 415 -0.78 18.71 -2.73
N ILE A 416 -0.71 19.13 -1.45
CA ILE A 416 -1.50 20.25 -0.94
C ILE A 416 -1.11 21.55 -1.67
N ASP A 417 0.19 21.84 -1.81
CA ASP A 417 0.70 23.02 -2.53
C ASP A 417 0.12 23.11 -3.95
N SER A 418 0.20 22.00 -4.70
CA SER A 418 -0.32 21.91 -6.07
C SER A 418 -1.83 22.13 -6.14
N ARG A 419 -2.59 21.56 -5.19
CA ARG A 419 -4.03 21.76 -5.11
C ARG A 419 -4.39 23.21 -4.76
N MET A 420 -3.65 23.83 -3.85
CA MET A 420 -3.88 25.22 -3.43
C MET A 420 -3.56 26.21 -4.56
N ILE A 421 -2.45 25.99 -5.27
CA ILE A 421 -2.09 26.74 -6.49
C ILE A 421 -3.21 26.62 -7.53
N GLN A 422 -3.71 25.41 -7.77
CA GLN A 422 -4.82 25.19 -8.71
C GLN A 422 -6.05 26.00 -8.31
N LEU A 423 -6.42 26.00 -7.02
CA LEU A 423 -7.59 26.72 -6.52
C LEU A 423 -7.45 28.23 -6.64
N ILE A 424 -6.32 28.84 -6.26
CA ILE A 424 -6.14 30.30 -6.42
C ILE A 424 -6.12 30.73 -7.88
N ASN A 425 -5.66 29.89 -8.79
CA ASN A 425 -5.65 30.23 -10.22
C ASN A 425 -7.03 30.10 -10.86
N GLN A 426 -7.86 29.15 -10.41
CA GLN A 426 -9.15 28.83 -11.03
C GLN A 426 -10.34 29.54 -10.36
N CYS A 427 -10.31 29.67 -9.03
CA CYS A 427 -11.39 30.21 -8.20
C CYS A 427 -10.81 31.03 -7.02
N PRO A 428 -10.09 32.14 -7.28
CA PRO A 428 -9.44 32.95 -6.24
C PRO A 428 -10.42 33.60 -5.25
N ASP A 429 -11.67 33.78 -5.65
CA ASP A 429 -12.75 34.37 -4.86
C ASP A 429 -13.07 33.59 -3.58
N ILE A 430 -12.86 32.26 -3.59
CA ILE A 430 -13.04 31.37 -2.42
C ILE A 430 -12.22 31.82 -1.21
N ASP A 431 -11.06 32.43 -1.45
CA ASP A 431 -10.16 32.87 -0.39
C ASP A 431 -10.56 34.24 0.21
N THR A 432 -11.54 34.92 -0.40
CA THR A 432 -12.02 36.25 0.00
C THR A 432 -13.50 36.28 0.37
N ASP A 433 -14.31 35.40 -0.21
CA ASP A 433 -15.75 35.37 -0.05
C ASP A 433 -16.10 34.36 1.05
N PHE A 434 -16.34 34.88 2.26
CA PHE A 434 -16.88 34.39 3.55
C PHE A 434 -17.48 32.95 3.71
N TYR A 435 -17.21 31.95 2.87
CA TYR A 435 -17.73 30.57 2.98
C TYR A 435 -17.05 29.74 4.08
N GLY A 436 -16.20 30.35 4.93
CA GLY A 436 -15.45 29.65 5.98
C GLY A 436 -14.34 28.73 5.45
N MET A 437 -13.99 28.86 4.17
CA MET A 437 -12.92 28.13 3.47
C MET A 437 -11.74 29.03 3.07
N GLY A 438 -11.63 30.22 3.66
CA GLY A 438 -10.46 31.09 3.48
C GLY A 438 -9.22 30.53 4.16
N GLY A 439 -8.04 30.91 3.64
CA GLY A 439 -6.74 30.46 4.12
C GLY A 439 -5.84 29.83 3.05
N ILE A 440 -6.21 29.90 1.77
CA ILE A 440 -5.41 29.35 0.67
C ILE A 440 -4.12 30.14 0.52
N GLY A 441 -4.21 31.47 0.38
CA GLY A 441 -3.05 32.36 0.34
C GLY A 441 -2.22 32.25 1.63
N VAL A 442 -2.88 32.19 2.78
CA VAL A 442 -2.24 32.04 4.11
C VAL A 442 -1.39 30.77 4.15
N TYR A 443 -1.93 29.65 3.67
CA TYR A 443 -1.21 28.39 3.55
C TYR A 443 -0.01 28.53 2.61
N LEU A 444 -0.22 29.00 1.38
CA LEU A 444 0.85 29.13 0.38
C LEU A 444 1.97 30.06 0.85
N TRP A 445 1.64 31.17 1.48
CA TRP A 445 2.62 32.08 2.06
C TRP A 445 3.39 31.42 3.21
N LYS A 446 2.71 30.69 4.10
CA LYS A 446 3.39 29.92 5.16
C LYS A 446 4.34 28.88 4.58
N ARG A 447 3.93 28.19 3.51
CA ARG A 447 4.78 27.22 2.80
C ARG A 447 6.03 27.87 2.23
N VAL A 448 5.94 29.08 1.67
CA VAL A 448 7.12 29.84 1.22
C VAL A 448 8.07 30.10 2.40
N LEU A 449 7.56 30.57 3.54
CA LEU A 449 8.39 30.82 4.72
C LEU A 449 9.13 29.54 5.15
N ASP A 450 8.43 28.41 5.22
CA ASP A 450 9.01 27.12 5.62
C ASP A 450 10.09 26.61 4.65
N LEU A 451 9.93 26.87 3.34
CA LEU A 451 10.88 26.44 2.32
C LEU A 451 12.10 27.36 2.26
N CYS A 452 11.90 28.68 2.38
CA CYS A 452 13.00 29.65 2.38
C CYS A 452 13.92 29.50 3.61
N ASP A 453 13.38 29.15 4.77
CA ASP A 453 14.16 28.89 5.99
C ASP A 453 15.12 27.69 5.85
N ARG A 454 14.82 26.75 4.95
CA ARG A 454 15.65 25.56 4.69
C ARG A 454 16.89 25.85 3.83
N LYS A 455 17.06 27.08 3.29
CA LYS A 455 18.23 27.56 2.53
C LYS A 455 18.63 26.72 1.30
N GLU A 456 17.68 25.99 0.71
CA GLU A 456 17.86 25.34 -0.58
C GLU A 456 17.18 26.21 -1.66
N GLU A 457 17.76 26.28 -2.86
CA GLU A 457 17.06 26.84 -4.04
C GLU A 457 15.89 25.91 -4.37
N ASP A 458 14.77 26.12 -3.68
CA ASP A 458 13.60 25.27 -3.81
C ASP A 458 12.74 25.77 -4.98
N PHE A 459 12.73 24.98 -6.06
CA PHE A 459 11.83 25.16 -7.20
C PHE A 459 10.37 25.33 -6.74
N GLN A 460 9.96 24.61 -5.70
CA GLN A 460 8.61 24.68 -5.15
C GLN A 460 8.30 26.07 -4.55
N ALA A 461 9.25 26.67 -3.81
CA ALA A 461 9.07 28.00 -3.26
C ALA A 461 8.92 29.05 -4.36
N SER A 462 9.75 28.94 -5.42
CA SER A 462 9.69 29.83 -6.58
C SER A 462 8.36 29.72 -7.32
N LEU A 463 7.86 28.49 -7.52
CA LEU A 463 6.56 28.23 -8.12
C LEU A 463 5.42 28.85 -7.29
N ILE A 464 5.43 28.65 -5.97
CA ILE A 464 4.41 29.23 -5.10
C ILE A 464 4.46 30.77 -5.14
N LEU A 465 5.65 31.36 -5.07
CA LEU A 465 5.85 32.81 -5.13
C LEU A 465 5.29 33.41 -6.43
N GLU A 466 5.52 32.77 -7.58
CA GLU A 466 4.99 33.19 -8.87
C GLU A 466 3.46 33.24 -8.84
N HIS A 467 2.81 32.17 -8.37
CA HIS A 467 1.35 32.12 -8.26
C HIS A 467 0.77 33.11 -7.24
N LEU A 468 1.50 33.38 -6.15
CA LEU A 468 1.11 34.40 -5.18
C LEU A 468 1.15 35.82 -5.77
N ILE A 469 2.03 36.13 -6.74
CA ILE A 469 2.03 37.44 -7.41
C ILE A 469 0.70 37.63 -8.15
N TYR A 470 0.30 36.65 -8.98
CA TYR A 470 -0.96 36.71 -9.72
C TYR A 470 -2.18 36.80 -8.80
N TYR A 471 -2.17 36.02 -7.72
CA TYR A 471 -3.22 36.07 -6.71
C TYR A 471 -3.29 37.45 -6.04
N MET A 472 -2.15 38.05 -5.69
CA MET A 472 -2.12 39.38 -5.06
C MET A 472 -2.58 40.51 -5.98
N ASP A 473 -2.26 40.44 -7.28
CA ASP A 473 -2.82 41.36 -8.28
C ASP A 473 -4.34 41.25 -8.33
N TRP A 474 -4.86 40.02 -8.38
CA TRP A 474 -6.30 39.78 -8.34
C TRP A 474 -6.93 40.30 -7.04
N VAL A 475 -6.32 40.06 -5.87
CA VAL A 475 -6.81 40.59 -4.59
C VAL A 475 -6.86 42.12 -4.62
N GLN A 476 -5.84 42.78 -5.18
CA GLN A 476 -5.80 44.23 -5.29
C GLN A 476 -6.94 44.80 -6.14
N ASP A 477 -7.29 44.10 -7.23
CA ASP A 477 -8.36 44.49 -8.15
C ASP A 477 -9.76 44.22 -7.55
N VAL A 478 -9.96 43.07 -6.92
CA VAL A 478 -11.27 42.63 -6.41
C VAL A 478 -11.60 43.20 -5.03
N ALA A 479 -10.61 43.38 -4.16
CA ALA A 479 -10.83 43.89 -2.81
C ALA A 479 -11.44 45.30 -2.77
N GLY A 480 -11.41 46.05 -3.89
CA GLY A 480 -12.02 47.37 -3.99
C GLY A 480 -11.64 48.26 -2.79
N SER A 481 -12.65 48.75 -2.07
CA SER A 481 -12.51 49.48 -0.78
C SER A 481 -13.15 48.76 0.42
N GLY A 482 -13.52 47.47 0.25
CA GLY A 482 -14.12 46.66 1.31
C GLY A 482 -13.08 46.08 2.29
N PRO A 483 -13.52 45.63 3.48
CA PRO A 483 -12.62 44.98 4.43
C PRO A 483 -12.22 43.57 3.98
N LEU A 484 -10.92 43.26 4.10
CA LEU A 484 -10.39 41.92 3.86
C LEU A 484 -10.61 41.01 5.08
N PRO A 485 -10.67 39.68 4.89
CA PRO A 485 -10.61 38.73 6.01
C PRO A 485 -9.36 38.94 6.88
N VAL A 486 -9.49 38.69 8.19
CA VAL A 486 -8.43 38.92 9.20
C VAL A 486 -7.17 38.12 8.86
N GLU A 487 -7.35 36.88 8.44
CA GLU A 487 -6.27 35.94 8.11
C GLU A 487 -5.52 36.39 6.86
N LEU A 488 -6.24 36.87 5.84
CA LEU A 488 -5.65 37.41 4.62
C LEU A 488 -4.85 38.69 4.91
N TRP A 489 -5.36 39.54 5.79
CA TRP A 489 -4.63 40.73 6.24
C TRP A 489 -3.34 40.36 6.99
N ALA A 490 -3.39 39.35 7.87
CA ALA A 490 -2.22 38.85 8.58
C ALA A 490 -1.14 38.33 7.62
N MET A 491 -1.54 37.62 6.56
CA MET A 491 -0.65 37.19 5.49
C MET A 491 0.00 38.38 4.76
N ILE A 492 -0.79 39.34 4.30
CA ILE A 492 -0.28 40.53 3.57
C ILE A 492 0.72 41.31 4.41
N ARG A 493 0.46 41.45 5.72
CA ARG A 493 1.41 42.07 6.64
C ARG A 493 2.71 41.28 6.75
N SER A 494 2.63 39.95 6.86
CA SER A 494 3.80 39.08 6.87
C SER A 494 4.60 39.20 5.57
N MET A 495 3.95 39.25 4.40
CA MET A 495 4.58 39.53 3.11
C MET A 495 5.34 40.87 3.11
N GLY A 496 4.73 41.91 3.67
CA GLY A 496 5.35 43.24 3.80
C GLY A 496 6.61 43.23 4.66
N GLN A 497 6.60 42.50 5.79
CA GLN A 497 7.77 42.32 6.66
C GLN A 497 8.92 41.60 5.96
N HIS A 498 8.62 40.67 5.06
CA HIS A 498 9.61 39.94 4.27
C HIS A 498 9.97 40.64 2.94
N GLY A 499 9.38 41.81 2.67
CA GLY A 499 9.65 42.59 1.46
C GLY A 499 9.17 41.93 0.16
N PHE A 500 8.21 41.00 0.23
CA PHE A 500 7.58 40.38 -0.93
C PHE A 500 6.61 41.35 -1.61
N TYR A 501 6.61 41.36 -2.95
CA TYR A 501 5.73 42.14 -3.82
C TYR A 501 5.39 43.56 -3.32
N LYS A 502 6.43 44.31 -2.94
CA LYS A 502 6.36 45.57 -2.17
C LYS A 502 5.26 46.53 -2.62
N THR A 503 5.21 46.87 -3.91
CA THR A 503 4.29 47.90 -4.42
C THR A 503 2.83 47.55 -4.16
N CYS A 504 2.41 46.32 -4.49
CA CYS A 504 1.05 45.82 -4.25
C CYS A 504 0.75 45.73 -2.75
N VAL A 505 1.65 45.10 -1.99
CA VAL A 505 1.47 44.91 -0.53
C VAL A 505 1.34 46.24 0.21
N TYR A 506 2.19 47.24 -0.09
CA TYR A 506 2.07 48.58 0.50
C TYR A 506 0.75 49.26 0.13
N ALA A 507 0.29 49.12 -1.12
CA ALA A 507 -0.99 49.70 -1.55
C ALA A 507 -2.19 49.10 -0.79
N LEU A 508 -2.16 47.80 -0.49
CA LEU A 508 -3.18 47.10 0.28
C LEU A 508 -3.13 47.46 1.77
N LEU A 509 -1.94 47.47 2.39
CA LEU A 509 -1.77 47.81 3.82
C LEU A 509 -2.21 49.25 4.15
N MET A 510 -2.03 50.20 3.23
CA MET A 510 -2.48 51.58 3.42
C MET A 510 -4.01 51.74 3.48
N ARG A 511 -4.78 50.77 2.98
CA ARG A 511 -6.26 50.86 2.92
C ARG A 511 -6.94 50.52 4.26
N GLN A 512 -6.28 49.77 5.16
CA GLN A 512 -6.86 49.34 6.44
C GLN A 512 -5.88 49.47 7.62
N PRO A 513 -5.83 50.62 8.30
CA PRO A 513 -5.05 50.81 9.52
C PRO A 513 -5.80 50.20 10.72
N GLY A 514 -5.50 48.94 11.05
CA GLY A 514 -6.03 48.24 12.23
C GLY A 514 -4.97 48.05 13.34
N PRO A 515 -5.37 47.78 14.61
CA PRO A 515 -4.42 47.54 15.71
C PRO A 515 -3.59 46.27 15.49
N ASP A 516 -2.28 46.37 15.68
CA ASP A 516 -1.29 45.31 15.40
C ASP A 516 -1.55 43.94 16.05
N ALA A 517 -2.31 43.88 17.15
CA ALA A 517 -2.57 42.68 17.94
C ALA A 517 -3.74 41.81 17.40
N LEU A 518 -4.62 42.36 16.56
CA LEU A 518 -5.82 41.64 16.07
C LEU A 518 -5.56 40.75 14.86
N PHE A 519 -4.35 40.78 14.30
CA PHE A 519 -4.07 40.24 12.96
C PHE A 519 -2.72 39.52 12.90
N GLN A 520 -2.57 38.50 13.74
CA GLN A 520 -1.44 37.57 13.66
C GLN A 520 -1.79 36.39 12.75
N MET A 521 -0.79 35.82 12.09
CA MET A 521 -0.97 34.58 11.34
C MET A 521 -1.51 33.48 12.27
N PRO A 522 -2.47 32.66 11.81
CA PRO A 522 -2.88 31.48 12.56
C PRO A 522 -1.68 30.58 12.84
N SER A 523 -1.74 29.77 13.90
CA SER A 523 -0.69 28.78 14.17
C SER A 523 -0.56 27.80 13.01
N ASP A 524 0.65 27.27 12.77
CA ASP A 524 0.95 26.28 11.73
C ASP A 524 -0.06 25.13 11.70
N ARG A 525 -0.41 24.63 12.88
CA ARG A 525 -1.41 23.58 13.06
C ARG A 525 -2.77 23.93 12.45
N VAL A 526 -3.27 25.15 12.71
CA VAL A 526 -4.55 25.66 12.16
C VAL A 526 -4.45 25.84 10.65
N ILE A 527 -3.32 26.36 10.15
CA ILE A 527 -3.09 26.55 8.71
C ILE A 527 -3.16 25.21 7.97
N ILE A 528 -2.42 24.19 8.43
CA ILE A 528 -2.43 22.86 7.81
C ILE A 528 -3.80 22.19 7.95
N GLN A 529 -4.46 22.32 9.10
CA GLN A 529 -5.80 21.75 9.28
C GLN A 529 -6.82 22.33 8.30
N ASN A 530 -6.80 23.65 8.10
CA ASN A 530 -7.68 24.31 7.14
C ASN A 530 -7.33 23.90 5.71
N ALA A 531 -6.03 23.81 5.39
CA ALA A 531 -5.57 23.38 4.08
C ALA A 531 -6.09 21.97 3.72
N LEU A 532 -5.99 21.01 4.64
CA LEU A 532 -6.53 19.66 4.45
C LEU A 532 -8.05 19.64 4.26
N LYS A 533 -8.79 20.50 4.97
CA LYS A 533 -10.26 20.62 4.76
C LYS A 533 -10.58 21.15 3.37
N ILE A 534 -9.90 22.21 2.94
CA ILE A 534 -10.09 22.83 1.62
C ILE A 534 -9.76 21.83 0.50
N CYS A 535 -8.67 21.05 0.62
CA CYS A 535 -8.31 20.00 -0.34
C CYS A 535 -9.43 18.97 -0.54
N ASN A 536 -10.24 18.73 0.49
CA ASN A 536 -11.32 17.74 0.50
C ASN A 536 -12.70 18.30 0.10
N CYS A 537 -12.82 19.63 -0.01
CA CYS A 537 -14.03 20.30 -0.44
C CYS A 537 -14.24 20.13 -1.95
N LYS A 538 -15.47 19.80 -2.35
CA LYS A 538 -15.88 19.92 -3.74
C LYS A 538 -16.26 21.37 -3.98
N ILE A 539 -15.40 22.04 -4.74
CA ILE A 539 -15.54 23.42 -5.19
C ILE A 539 -16.08 23.39 -6.60
#